data_AF-A0A6A0QV43-F1
#
_entry.id   AF-A0A6A0QV43-F1
#
_cell.length_a   1.000
_cell.length_b   1.000
_cell.length_c   1.000
_cell.angle_alpha   90.00
_cell.angle_beta   90.00
_cell.angle_gamma   90.00
#
_symmetry.space_group_name_H-M   'P 1'
#
loop_
_entity.id
_entity.type
_entity.pdbx_description
1 polymer ?
#
loop_
_entity_poly.entity_id
_entity_poly.type
_entity_poly.pdbx_seq_one_letter_code
_entity_poly.pdbx_strand_id
1 'polypeptide(L)'
;MKTEHKTSALNRLKTVRGHLDGVIRMVEEEQYCPDIMKQVSALQGSLEGVNRILLQNHVETCVLEHVEAGRSAQVVDELLETLRYAPGLPRTKGKP
;
A
#
# COMPACT_ATOMS: atom_id res chain seq x y z
N MET A 1 -11.77 8.24 -6.33
CA MET A 1 -11.02 8.43 -5.07
C MET A 1 -11.45 9.74 -4.42
N LYS A 2 -11.86 9.71 -3.16
CA LYS A 2 -12.22 10.90 -2.38
C LYS A 2 -11.01 11.83 -2.20
N THR A 3 -11.25 13.14 -2.17
CA THR A 3 -10.21 14.18 -2.13
C THR A 3 -9.32 14.06 -0.89
N GLU A 4 -9.89 13.72 0.26
CA GLU A 4 -9.16 13.54 1.53
C GLU A 4 -8.14 12.40 1.44
N HIS A 5 -8.58 11.23 0.94
CA HIS A 5 -7.73 10.05 0.77
C HIS A 5 -6.64 10.33 -0.27
N LYS A 6 -6.98 11.00 -1.37
CA LYS A 6 -6.04 11.36 -2.43
C LYS A 6 -4.91 12.24 -1.88
N THR A 7 -5.27 13.29 -1.15
CA THR A 7 -4.31 14.23 -0.56
C THR A 7 -3.42 13.52 0.46
N SER A 8 -4.02 12.71 1.34
CA SER A 8 -3.29 11.95 2.36
C SER A 8 -2.31 10.94 1.74
N ALA A 9 -2.74 10.17 0.75
CA ALA A 9 -1.89 9.22 0.05
C ALA A 9 -0.73 9.91 -0.68
N LEU A 10 -1.01 11.01 -1.41
CA LEU A 10 0.03 11.78 -2.11
C LEU A 10 1.07 12.37 -1.15
N ASN A 11 0.64 12.93 -0.02
CA ASN A 11 1.56 13.49 0.97
C ASN A 11 2.49 12.41 1.54
N ARG A 12 1.94 11.25 1.91
CA ARG A 12 2.72 10.12 2.42
C ARG A 12 3.67 9.56 1.36
N LEU A 13 3.22 9.42 0.11
CA LEU A 13 4.08 8.98 -0.99
C LEU A 13 5.26 9.94 -1.22
N LYS A 14 5.04 11.26 -1.12
CA LYS A 14 6.12 12.25 -1.20
C LYS A 14 7.12 12.10 -0.05
N THR A 15 6.65 11.83 1.17
CA THR A 15 7.52 11.54 2.33
C THR A 15 8.31 10.25 2.12
N VAL A 16 7.65 9.18 1.66
CA VAL A 16 8.29 7.89 1.34
C VAL A 16 9.37 8.06 0.28
N ARG A 17 9.14 8.87 -0.76
CA ARG A 17 10.16 9.19 -1.76
C ARG A 17 11.41 9.81 -1.13
N GLY A 18 11.24 10.84 -0.29
CA GLY A 18 12.38 11.47 0.39
C GLY A 18 13.11 10.51 1.34
N HIS A 19 12.39 9.60 2.00
CA HIS A 19 13.00 8.56 2.82
C HIS A 19 13.77 7.54 1.96
N LEU A 20 13.22 7.15 0.82
CA LEU A 20 13.89 6.26 -0.14
C LEU A 20 15.18 6.89 -0.68
N ASP A 21 15.15 8.17 -1.05
CA ASP A 21 16.34 8.91 -1.46
C ASP A 21 17.42 8.89 -0.35
N GLY A 22 16.99 9.02 0.92
CA GLY A 22 17.86 8.87 2.08
C GLY A 22 18.51 7.49 2.18
N VAL A 23 17.74 6.42 1.97
CA VAL A 23 18.26 5.04 1.99
C VAL A 23 19.22 4.78 0.84
N ILE A 24 18.93 5.28 -0.36
CA ILE A 24 19.84 5.19 -1.51
C ILE A 24 21.19 5.81 -1.15
N ARG A 25 21.18 7.02 -0.57
CA ARG A 25 22.40 7.69 -0.12
C ARG A 25 23.17 6.88 0.94
N MET A 26 22.49 6.23 1.88
CA MET A 26 23.17 5.37 2.85
C MET A 26 23.91 4.20 2.19
N VAL A 27 23.37 3.65 1.09
CA VAL A 27 24.01 2.60 0.32
C VAL A 27 25.21 3.15 -0.46
N GLU A 28 25.04 4.30 -1.13
CA GLU A 28 26.12 4.98 -1.87
C GLU A 28 27.29 5.38 -0.97
N GLU A 29 27.01 5.77 0.28
CA GLU A 29 28.00 6.10 1.31
C GLU A 29 28.55 4.86 2.05
N GLU A 30 28.22 3.64 1.60
CA GLU A 30 28.64 2.36 2.19
C GLU A 30 28.39 2.26 3.71
N GLN A 31 27.26 2.79 4.19
CA GLN A 31 26.90 2.78 5.60
C GLN A 31 26.63 1.35 6.13
N TYR A 32 26.65 1.21 7.46
CA TYR A 32 26.51 -0.08 8.13
C TYR A 32 25.20 -0.80 7.76
N CYS A 33 25.30 -2.00 7.19
CA CYS A 33 24.16 -2.73 6.61
C CYS A 33 22.96 -2.88 7.56
N PRO A 34 23.12 -3.19 8.86
CA PRO A 34 21.99 -3.24 9.80
C PRO A 34 21.21 -1.94 9.93
N ASP A 35 21.84 -0.78 9.78
CA ASP A 35 21.15 0.51 9.85
C ASP A 35 20.38 0.78 8.56
N ILE A 36 20.94 0.43 7.40
CA ILE A 36 20.22 0.43 6.11
C ILE A 36 18.99 -0.48 6.19
N MET A 37 19.14 -1.70 6.72
CA MET A 37 18.02 -2.64 6.88
C MET A 37 16.91 -2.07 7.77
N LYS A 38 17.24 -1.40 8.88
CA LYS A 38 16.24 -0.71 9.73
C LYS A 38 15.46 0.35 8.95
N GLN A 39 16.15 1.14 8.12
CA GLN A 39 15.49 2.17 7.30
C GLN A 39 14.61 1.56 6.22
N VAL A 40 15.03 0.46 5.59
CA VAL A 40 14.19 -0.29 4.64
C VAL A 40 12.93 -0.81 5.33
N SER A 41 13.03 -1.36 6.55
CA SER A 41 11.84 -1.79 7.31
C SER A 41 10.91 -0.62 7.65
N ALA A 42 11.45 0.56 7.99
CA ALA A 42 10.64 1.76 8.22
C ALA A 42 9.93 2.25 6.95
N LEU A 43 10.59 2.15 5.78
CA LEU A 43 9.98 2.42 4.47
C LEU A 43 8.82 1.46 4.17
N GLN A 44 8.99 0.18 4.45
CA GLN A 44 7.93 -0.83 4.28
C GLN A 44 6.70 -0.49 5.10
N GLY A 45 6.87 -0.13 6.39
CA GLY A 45 5.76 0.30 7.24
C GLY A 45 5.07 1.57 6.75
N SER A 46 5.83 2.52 6.19
CA SER A 46 5.29 3.74 5.60
C SER A 46 4.44 3.45 4.35
N LEU A 47 4.92 2.55 3.48
CA LEU A 47 4.18 2.06 2.31
C LEU A 47 2.91 1.30 2.70
N GLU A 48 2.96 0.50 3.77
CA GLU A 48 1.77 -0.17 4.30
C GLU A 48 0.70 0.85 4.73
N GLY A 49 1.11 1.94 5.37
CA GLY A 49 0.22 3.05 5.70
C GLY A 49 -0.45 3.68 4.47
N VAL A 50 0.27 3.82 3.35
CA VAL A 50 -0.31 4.28 2.08
C VAL A 50 -1.33 3.27 1.54
N ASN A 51 -0.99 1.98 1.53
CA ASN A 51 -1.90 0.92 1.07
C ASN A 51 -3.21 0.91 1.87
N ARG A 52 -3.17 1.13 3.19
CA ARG A 52 -4.38 1.22 4.02
C ARG A 52 -5.31 2.36 3.60
N ILE A 53 -4.76 3.52 3.25
CA ILE A 53 -5.55 4.67 2.76
C ILE A 53 -6.19 4.36 1.41
N LEU A 54 -5.43 3.74 0.50
CA LEU A 54 -5.94 3.37 -0.82
C LEU A 54 -7.06 2.33 -0.72
N LEU A 55 -6.86 1.32 0.14
CA LEU A 55 -7.85 0.29 0.41
C LEU A 55 -9.13 0.87 1.03
N GLN A 56 -8.99 1.74 2.04
CA GLN A 56 -10.14 2.42 2.64
C GLN A 56 -10.93 3.20 1.59
N ASN A 57 -10.24 3.97 0.74
CA ASN A 57 -10.91 4.65 -0.35
C ASN A 57 -11.63 3.68 -1.29
N HIS A 58 -10.99 2.57 -1.68
CA HIS A 58 -11.58 1.61 -2.62
C HIS A 58 -12.87 1.00 -2.06
N VAL A 59 -12.88 0.65 -0.76
CA VAL A 59 -14.08 0.17 -0.06
C VAL A 59 -15.18 1.23 -0.04
N GLU A 60 -14.84 2.47 0.30
CA GLU A 60 -15.80 3.57 0.41
C GLU A 60 -16.34 4.10 -0.94
N THR A 61 -15.72 3.75 -2.07
CA THR A 61 -16.18 4.19 -3.40
C THR A 61 -16.58 3.01 -4.27
N CYS A 62 -15.61 2.23 -4.75
CA CYS A 62 -15.85 1.23 -5.79
C CYS A 62 -16.68 0.06 -5.25
N VAL A 63 -16.35 -0.42 -4.04
CA VAL A 63 -17.05 -1.56 -3.43
C VAL A 63 -18.51 -1.19 -3.11
N LEU A 64 -18.73 -0.05 -2.47
CA LEU A 64 -20.08 0.39 -2.09
C LEU A 64 -20.99 0.58 -3.32
N GLU A 65 -20.48 1.24 -4.37
CA GLU A 65 -21.22 1.43 -5.64
C GLU A 65 -21.61 0.10 -6.29
N HIS A 66 -20.74 -0.92 -6.22
CA HIS A 66 -21.00 -2.23 -6.81
C HIS A 66 -21.97 -3.07 -5.99
N VAL A 67 -21.93 -2.95 -4.67
CA VAL A 67 -22.90 -3.58 -3.77
C VAL A 67 -24.30 -3.01 -4.00
N GLU A 68 -24.43 -1.68 -4.07
CA GLU A 68 -25.71 -1.01 -4.36
C GLU A 68 -26.28 -1.41 -5.73
N ALA A 69 -25.42 -1.67 -6.71
CA ALA A 69 -25.79 -2.13 -8.04
C ALA A 69 -26.06 -3.65 -8.14
N GLY A 70 -26.09 -4.38 -7.02
CA GLY A 70 -26.38 -5.83 -6.99
C GLY A 70 -25.23 -6.72 -7.51
N ARG A 71 -24.02 -6.19 -7.66
CA ARG A 71 -22.82 -6.91 -8.14
C ARG A 71 -21.90 -7.38 -7.00
N SER A 72 -22.50 -7.78 -5.88
CA SER A 72 -21.79 -8.05 -4.62
C SER A 72 -20.75 -9.17 -4.72
N ALA A 73 -21.00 -10.23 -5.50
CA ALA A 73 -20.08 -11.36 -5.61
C ALA A 73 -18.77 -11.00 -6.34
N GLN A 74 -18.87 -10.29 -7.47
CA GLN A 74 -17.70 -9.87 -8.26
C GLN A 74 -16.79 -8.92 -7.47
N VAL A 75 -17.38 -7.99 -6.71
CA VAL A 75 -16.59 -7.00 -5.98
C VAL A 75 -15.93 -7.56 -4.73
N VAL A 76 -16.49 -8.62 -4.14
CA VAL A 76 -15.84 -9.36 -3.04
C VAL A 76 -14.60 -10.08 -3.57
N ASP A 77 -14.68 -10.73 -4.74
CA ASP A 77 -13.52 -11.40 -5.35
C ASP A 77 -12.40 -10.40 -5.68
N GLU A 78 -12.74 -9.24 -6.26
CA GLU A 78 -11.78 -8.15 -6.54
C GLU A 78 -11.11 -7.61 -5.27
N LEU A 79 -11.91 -7.39 -4.21
CA LEU A 79 -11.39 -6.93 -2.93
C LEU A 79 -10.45 -7.97 -2.30
N LEU A 80 -10.81 -9.25 -2.34
CA LEU A 80 -9.97 -10.34 -1.86
C LEU A 80 -8.65 -10.43 -2.64
N GLU A 81 -8.68 -10.20 -3.96
CA GLU A 81 -7.48 -10.16 -4.78
C GLU A 81 -6.57 -8.99 -4.38
N THR A 82 -7.14 -7.81 -4.14
CA THR A 82 -6.41 -6.62 -3.69
C THR A 82 -5.78 -6.82 -2.31
N LEU A 83 -6.46 -7.52 -1.41
CA LEU A 83 -5.94 -7.84 -0.07
C LEU A 83 -4.74 -8.80 -0.10
N ARG A 84 -4.48 -9.52 -1.21
CA ARG A 84 -3.26 -10.34 -1.35
C ARG A 84 -1.96 -9.53 -1.32
N TYR A 85 -2.05 -8.23 -1.59
CA TYR A 85 -0.91 -7.32 -1.49
C TYR A 85 -0.73 -6.73 -0.08
N ALA A 86 -1.63 -7.04 0.85
CA ALA A 86 -1.50 -6.64 2.25
C ALA A 86 -0.43 -7.51 2.95
N PRO A 87 0.44 -6.91 3.78
CA PRO A 87 1.39 -7.66 4.59
C PRO A 87 0.69 -8.66 5.51
N GLY A 88 1.23 -9.88 5.62
CA GLY A 88 0.73 -10.90 6.54
C GLY A 88 -0.33 -11.86 5.97
N LEU A 89 -0.85 -11.63 4.76
CA LEU A 89 -1.69 -12.62 4.07
C LEU A 89 -0.84 -13.61 3.27
N PRO A 90 -1.13 -14.94 3.34
CA PRO A 90 -0.46 -15.92 2.51
C PRO A 90 -0.68 -15.59 1.04
N ARG A 91 0.41 -15.41 0.28
CA ARG A 91 0.34 -15.32 -1.17
C ARG A 91 -0.01 -16.70 -1.69
N THR A 92 -1.31 -17.00 -1.83
CA THR A 92 -1.73 -18.17 -2.58
C THR A 92 -1.21 -18.02 -4.01
N LYS A 93 -0.57 -19.07 -4.53
CA LYS A 93 -0.23 -19.14 -5.95
C LYS A 93 -1.53 -18.94 -6.72
N GLY A 94 -1.51 -18.02 -7.69
CA GLY A 94 -2.68 -17.71 -8.49
C GLY A 94 -3.31 -18.97 -9.08
N LYS A 95 -4.62 -18.91 -9.31
CA LYS A 95 -5.36 -19.88 -10.14
C LYS A 95 -4.59 -20.09 -11.46
N PRO A 96 -4.49 -21.33 -11.97
CA PRO A 96 -3.74 -21.64 -13.19
C PRO A 96 -4.19 -20.82 -14.40
#